data_AF-A0A525VS89-F1
#
_entry.id   AF-A0A525VS89-F1
#
_cell.length_a   1.000
_cell.length_b   1.000
_cell.length_c   1.000
_cell.angle_alpha   90.00
_cell.angle_beta   90.00
_cell.angle_gamma   90.00
#
_symmetry.space_group_name_H-M   'P 1'
#
loop_
_entity.id
_entity.type
_entity.pdbx_description
1 polymer ?
#
loop_
_entity_poly.entity_id
_entity_poly.type
_entity_poly.pdbx_seq_one_letter_code
_entity_poly.pdbx_strand_id
1 'polypeptide(L)'
;MSSEFNTYFQYSQLSMAAYAQLPDDFIGPIPQNQLIDTGFPSTLANQFSSSYTVLDHHPDDGSGFSATLLQALDGNQQPTGPKILAIRGTNGPADLLVDLVNVALAGSTTLNPQYIALRDYIREISDLPGAPLFEQNFTVTGHSLGGFLAQGLMADSEFKARIDQVYTYNAPGFGGAVGSILEALGVPNPLIDPVSAAKVTNFVASNGLSPIAGLGAHIGQVLPVFIEAGSPRNNHQIMTLTDALAVYDLFGKLDAQVQVQQVTDILNAMSKEPATSLEQAVVALQKLLAPTPQPLTLQTGDRDTLYNAIQTLATNSNMDGTKVVVSLVHESAGDLQAMAQFDSTLGLATRYALRELNSFVIAGSAALYSPHNQGGALELFNASTGTGELTTEYVTDRAAFLAKKMEINRTDGGLLTSLTNVFNGVHFKDYQSGYEISAGLFAQLVTTPQEYLFGSANSETLTGNSADDQLYGGNGHDVLMGQGGTDHLEGNQGNDTLQGGTGNDRLEGGAGNDTYYYNNGDGIDQIEDSDATGRIVFNGGLLQGGISTDNGATYHSLDGSQTYVISSGHLIVNGVLTVNANFQSGQFGIQL
;
A
#
# COMPACT_ATOMS: atom_id res chain seq x y z
N MET A 1 18.68 -3.87 -15.50
CA MET A 1 19.57 -3.79 -14.32
C MET A 1 18.77 -4.34 -13.16
N SER A 2 19.31 -5.22 -12.31
CA SER A 2 18.61 -5.63 -11.09
C SER A 2 18.60 -4.44 -10.13
N SER A 3 17.42 -4.09 -9.61
CA SER A 3 17.29 -3.08 -8.55
C SER A 3 18.04 -3.53 -7.30
N GLU A 4 18.48 -2.59 -6.46
CA GLU A 4 19.09 -2.91 -5.15
C GLU A 4 18.14 -3.75 -4.28
N PHE A 5 16.83 -3.59 -4.44
CA PHE A 5 15.82 -4.38 -3.73
C PHE A 5 15.84 -5.86 -4.07
N ASN A 6 16.17 -6.22 -5.31
CA ASN A 6 16.33 -7.63 -5.67
C ASN A 6 17.45 -8.27 -4.83
N THR A 7 18.56 -7.55 -4.68
CA THR A 7 19.67 -7.95 -3.81
C THR A 7 19.21 -8.05 -2.36
N TYR A 8 18.47 -7.07 -1.86
CA TYR A 8 18.02 -7.07 -0.46
C TYR A 8 17.09 -8.25 -0.14
N PHE A 9 16.17 -8.56 -1.05
CA PHE A 9 15.27 -9.71 -0.94
C PHE A 9 16.02 -11.04 -1.08
N GLN A 10 16.97 -11.13 -2.03
CA GLN A 10 17.79 -12.33 -2.24
C GLN A 10 18.60 -12.68 -0.98
N TYR A 11 19.27 -11.70 -0.37
CA TYR A 11 20.08 -11.94 0.82
C TYR A 11 19.24 -12.16 2.09
N SER A 12 17.96 -11.74 2.12
CA SER A 12 17.06 -12.06 3.23
C SER A 12 16.63 -13.52 3.18
N GLN A 13 16.38 -14.06 1.97
CA GLN A 13 16.14 -15.48 1.76
C GLN A 13 17.34 -16.32 2.19
N LEU A 14 18.56 -15.90 1.86
CA LEU A 14 19.79 -16.59 2.27
C LEU A 14 19.96 -16.59 3.80
N SER A 15 19.66 -15.48 4.48
CA SER A 15 19.62 -15.42 5.95
C SER A 15 18.54 -16.31 6.55
N MET A 16 17.38 -16.42 5.89
CA MET A 16 16.30 -17.30 6.32
C MET A 16 16.67 -18.78 6.14
N ALA A 17 17.28 -19.13 5.02
CA ALA A 17 17.74 -20.48 4.71
C ALA A 17 18.85 -20.97 5.66
N ALA A 18 19.60 -20.05 6.30
CA ALA A 18 20.59 -20.41 7.32
C ALA A 18 19.98 -21.10 8.55
N TYR A 19 18.66 -21.04 8.73
CA TYR A 19 17.95 -21.77 9.79
C TYR A 19 17.61 -23.23 9.42
N ALA A 20 17.88 -23.66 8.19
CA ALA A 20 17.64 -25.04 7.76
C ALA A 20 18.50 -26.00 8.59
N GLN A 21 17.91 -27.12 9.01
CA GLN A 21 18.60 -28.11 9.83
C GLN A 21 19.32 -29.09 8.91
N LEU A 22 20.57 -28.79 8.62
CA LEU A 22 21.43 -29.58 7.74
C LEU A 22 22.43 -30.40 8.58
N PRO A 23 22.81 -31.60 8.11
CA PRO A 23 23.90 -32.34 8.74
C PRO A 23 25.23 -31.61 8.52
N ASP A 24 26.21 -31.89 9.38
CA ASP A 24 27.59 -31.44 9.21
C ASP A 24 28.14 -31.89 7.83
N ASP A 25 28.96 -31.05 7.21
CA ASP A 25 29.51 -31.24 5.86
C ASP A 25 28.45 -31.40 4.74
N PHE A 26 27.21 -30.91 4.92
CA PHE A 26 26.19 -30.97 3.87
C PHE A 26 26.62 -30.20 2.61
N ILE A 27 26.57 -30.87 1.45
CA ILE A 27 26.87 -30.27 0.14
C ILE A 27 25.70 -30.54 -0.81
N GLY A 28 25.26 -29.51 -1.52
CA GLY A 28 24.21 -29.58 -2.52
C GLY A 28 23.05 -28.62 -2.27
N PRO A 29 22.01 -28.68 -3.10
CA PRO A 29 20.79 -27.90 -2.90
C PRO A 29 20.11 -28.20 -1.56
N ILE A 30 19.69 -27.16 -0.84
CA ILE A 30 18.90 -27.34 0.39
C ILE A 30 17.56 -27.99 0.04
N PRO A 31 17.16 -29.10 0.68
CA PRO A 31 15.87 -29.74 0.41
C PRO A 31 14.69 -28.79 0.69
N GLN A 32 13.66 -28.85 -0.16
CA GLN A 32 12.49 -27.97 -0.05
C GLN A 32 11.78 -28.07 1.30
N ASN A 33 11.65 -29.28 1.85
CA ASN A 33 11.05 -29.48 3.18
C ASN A 33 11.85 -28.79 4.29
N GLN A 34 13.19 -28.81 4.21
CA GLN A 34 14.04 -28.09 5.16
C GLN A 34 13.83 -26.58 5.08
N LEU A 35 13.64 -26.02 3.87
CA LEU A 35 13.32 -24.60 3.70
C LEU A 35 11.91 -24.27 4.23
N ILE A 36 10.91 -25.10 3.93
CA ILE A 36 9.53 -24.92 4.43
C ILE A 36 9.48 -24.97 5.96
N ASP A 37 10.28 -25.83 6.60
CA ASP A 37 10.38 -25.91 8.07
C ASP A 37 10.96 -24.62 8.69
N THR A 38 11.76 -23.85 7.95
CA THR A 38 12.20 -22.49 8.36
C THR A 38 11.15 -21.40 8.09
N GLY A 39 10.04 -21.79 7.45
CA GLY A 39 8.91 -20.96 7.08
C GLY A 39 8.97 -20.42 5.66
N PHE A 40 9.74 -20.98 4.73
CA PHE A 40 9.62 -20.57 3.32
C PHE A 40 8.20 -20.90 2.82
N PRO A 41 7.54 -20.00 2.06
CA PRO A 41 6.43 -20.39 1.20
C PRO A 41 6.89 -21.47 0.22
N SER A 42 6.03 -22.42 -0.10
CA SER A 42 6.29 -23.54 -1.01
C SER A 42 6.87 -23.06 -2.34
N THR A 43 6.30 -22.01 -2.94
CA THR A 43 6.78 -21.43 -4.20
C THR A 43 8.20 -20.88 -4.08
N LEU A 44 8.51 -20.21 -2.97
CA LEU A 44 9.84 -19.65 -2.72
C LEU A 44 10.86 -20.75 -2.40
N ALA A 45 10.48 -21.77 -1.62
CA ALA A 45 11.33 -22.92 -1.30
C ALA A 45 11.77 -23.65 -2.57
N ASN A 46 10.85 -23.84 -3.52
CA ASN A 46 11.13 -24.46 -4.81
C ASN A 46 12.13 -23.64 -5.62
N GLN A 47 11.91 -22.33 -5.72
CA GLN A 47 12.81 -21.42 -6.44
C GLN A 47 14.21 -21.40 -5.79
N PHE A 48 14.28 -21.23 -4.47
CA PHE A 48 15.54 -21.16 -3.74
C PHE A 48 16.36 -22.45 -3.89
N SER A 49 15.73 -23.61 -3.68
CA SER A 49 16.37 -24.92 -3.81
C SER A 49 16.94 -25.14 -5.22
N SER A 50 16.29 -24.62 -6.26
CA SER A 50 16.80 -24.69 -7.64
C SER A 50 17.88 -23.65 -8.00
N SER A 51 18.04 -22.61 -7.17
CA SER A 51 18.87 -21.44 -7.44
C SER A 51 20.18 -21.41 -6.65
N TYR A 52 20.29 -22.21 -5.60
CA TYR A 52 21.46 -22.22 -4.71
C TYR A 52 21.91 -23.63 -4.37
N THR A 53 23.23 -23.77 -4.20
CA THR A 53 23.84 -24.95 -3.61
C THR A 53 24.65 -24.56 -2.38
N VAL A 54 24.63 -25.43 -1.38
CA VAL A 54 25.58 -25.41 -0.27
C VAL A 54 26.91 -25.97 -0.76
N LEU A 55 27.98 -25.24 -0.47
CA LEU A 55 29.36 -25.65 -0.71
C LEU A 55 30.00 -26.24 0.54
N ASP A 56 29.56 -25.77 1.71
CA ASP A 56 30.05 -26.16 3.02
C ASP A 56 29.05 -25.73 4.10
N HIS A 57 28.93 -26.49 5.19
CA HIS A 57 28.00 -26.19 6.29
C HIS A 57 28.59 -26.65 7.62
N HIS A 58 28.54 -25.75 8.60
CA HIS A 58 28.97 -26.03 9.96
C HIS A 58 27.82 -25.81 10.96
N PRO A 59 27.23 -26.89 11.50
CA PRO A 59 26.30 -26.83 12.61
C PRO A 59 27.06 -26.90 13.94
N ASP A 60 26.96 -25.87 14.78
CA ASP A 60 27.50 -25.89 16.15
C ASP A 60 26.37 -25.72 17.18
N ASP A 61 25.75 -26.84 17.53
CA ASP A 61 24.73 -26.89 18.58
C ASP A 61 25.28 -26.56 19.98
N GLY A 62 26.60 -26.62 20.18
CA GLY A 62 27.27 -26.38 21.46
C GLY A 62 27.36 -24.90 21.82
N SER A 63 27.66 -24.04 20.84
CA SER A 63 27.62 -22.58 21.01
C SER A 63 26.30 -21.95 20.50
N GLY A 64 25.47 -22.71 19.80
CA GLY A 64 24.25 -22.22 19.14
C GLY A 64 24.52 -21.57 17.77
N PHE A 65 25.79 -21.45 17.38
CA PHE A 65 26.26 -20.97 16.09
C PHE A 65 25.94 -21.95 14.96
N SER A 66 25.66 -21.42 13.77
CA SER A 66 25.75 -22.20 12.54
C SER A 66 26.03 -21.27 11.37
N ALA A 67 26.81 -21.75 10.41
CA ALA A 67 27.06 -21.04 9.17
C ALA A 67 26.98 -21.98 7.97
N THR A 68 26.48 -21.44 6.87
CA THR A 68 26.33 -22.15 5.61
C THR A 68 26.99 -21.33 4.51
N LEU A 69 27.94 -21.93 3.80
CA LEU A 69 28.53 -21.34 2.60
C LEU A 69 27.70 -21.75 1.39
N LEU A 70 27.11 -20.77 0.71
CA LEU A 70 26.28 -20.97 -0.47
C LEU A 70 26.88 -20.32 -1.72
N GLN A 71 26.45 -20.80 -2.88
CA GLN A 71 26.69 -20.16 -4.17
C GLN A 71 25.48 -20.34 -5.09
N ALA A 72 25.22 -19.34 -5.93
CA ALA A 72 24.13 -19.41 -6.90
C ALA A 72 24.41 -20.48 -7.96
N LEU A 73 23.36 -21.02 -8.58
CA LEU A 73 23.43 -21.99 -9.66
C LEU A 73 23.08 -21.31 -10.99
N ASP A 74 23.80 -21.64 -12.06
CA ASP A 74 23.48 -21.21 -13.41
C ASP A 74 22.39 -22.09 -14.06
N GLY A 75 22.01 -21.79 -15.31
CA GLY A 75 21.01 -22.58 -16.05
C GLY A 75 21.41 -24.04 -16.30
N ASN A 76 22.68 -24.40 -16.10
CA ASN A 76 23.20 -25.77 -16.20
C ASN A 76 23.43 -26.40 -14.81
N GLN A 77 22.91 -25.79 -13.75
CA GLN A 77 23.06 -26.24 -12.37
C GLN A 77 24.52 -26.29 -11.92
N GLN A 78 25.36 -25.39 -12.44
CA GLN A 78 26.74 -25.22 -11.99
C GLN A 78 26.87 -24.01 -11.06
N PRO A 79 27.70 -24.08 -10.00
CA PRO A 79 27.95 -22.94 -9.12
C PRO A 79 28.52 -21.74 -9.89
N THR A 80 27.93 -20.57 -9.67
CA THR A 80 28.27 -19.31 -10.35
C THR A 80 28.13 -18.11 -9.43
N GLY A 81 28.80 -17.01 -9.77
CA GLY A 81 28.73 -15.77 -9.00
C GLY A 81 29.49 -15.80 -7.66
N PRO A 82 29.25 -14.83 -6.76
CA PRO A 82 29.97 -14.72 -5.50
C PRO A 82 29.61 -15.83 -4.53
N LYS A 83 30.55 -16.18 -3.64
CA LYS A 83 30.30 -17.08 -2.51
C LYS A 83 29.68 -16.30 -1.37
N ILE A 84 28.74 -16.92 -0.67
CA ILE A 84 27.90 -16.26 0.32
C ILE A 84 27.93 -17.05 1.62
N LEU A 85 28.42 -16.43 2.67
CA LEU A 85 28.39 -16.98 4.02
C LEU A 85 27.12 -16.51 4.73
N ALA A 86 26.15 -17.40 4.91
CA ALA A 86 24.93 -17.12 5.64
C ALA A 86 25.06 -17.62 7.09
N ILE A 87 24.89 -16.72 8.06
CA ILE A 87 25.07 -17.00 9.49
C ILE A 87 23.71 -17.07 10.17
N ARG A 88 23.43 -18.19 10.83
CA ARG A 88 22.21 -18.39 11.61
C ARG A 88 22.26 -17.56 12.89
N GLY A 89 21.14 -16.93 13.25
CA GLY A 89 20.96 -16.38 14.60
C GLY A 89 20.58 -17.48 15.61
N THR A 90 20.20 -17.07 16.82
CA THR A 90 19.74 -18.02 17.84
C THR A 90 18.38 -18.64 17.50
N ASN A 91 18.18 -19.90 17.88
CA ASN A 91 16.99 -20.70 17.54
C ASN A 91 15.76 -20.41 18.43
N GLY A 92 15.88 -19.54 19.46
CA GLY A 92 14.79 -19.25 20.39
C GLY A 92 14.66 -17.77 20.82
N PRO A 93 13.44 -17.23 20.98
CA PRO A 93 13.21 -15.85 21.45
C PRO A 93 13.58 -15.62 22.93
N ALA A 94 13.62 -16.68 23.75
CA ALA A 94 14.14 -16.61 25.11
C ALA A 94 15.68 -16.55 25.15
N ASP A 95 16.32 -17.20 24.18
CA ASP A 95 17.76 -17.23 23.98
C ASP A 95 18.29 -15.86 23.57
N LEU A 96 17.52 -15.16 22.73
CA LEU A 96 17.84 -13.81 22.26
C LEU A 96 17.99 -12.76 23.38
N LEU A 97 17.09 -12.78 24.38
CA LEU A 97 17.17 -11.88 25.52
C LEU A 97 18.35 -12.25 26.43
N VAL A 98 18.65 -13.54 26.58
CA VAL A 98 19.76 -14.00 27.43
C VAL A 98 21.11 -13.73 26.77
N ASP A 99 21.27 -14.07 25.49
CA ASP A 99 22.50 -13.82 24.72
C ASP A 99 22.78 -12.34 24.57
N LEU A 100 21.77 -11.53 24.27
CA LEU A 100 21.97 -10.09 24.13
C LEU A 100 22.17 -9.39 25.47
N VAL A 101 21.52 -9.84 26.55
CA VAL A 101 21.80 -9.36 27.90
C VAL A 101 23.21 -9.76 28.34
N ASN A 102 23.67 -10.95 27.98
CA ASN A 102 25.05 -11.37 28.24
C ASN A 102 26.06 -10.56 27.42
N VAL A 103 25.77 -10.26 26.15
CA VAL A 103 26.60 -9.41 25.27
C VAL A 103 26.57 -7.95 25.72
N ALA A 104 25.43 -7.42 26.18
CA ALA A 104 25.27 -6.03 26.61
C ALA A 104 25.68 -5.76 28.07
N LEU A 105 25.64 -6.77 28.98
CA LEU A 105 26.04 -6.62 30.38
C LEU A 105 27.47 -7.09 30.69
N ALA A 106 28.09 -7.89 29.83
CA ALA A 106 29.47 -8.34 30.04
C ALA A 106 30.45 -7.40 29.34
N GLY A 107 31.03 -6.47 30.11
CA GLY A 107 32.27 -5.75 29.76
C GLY A 107 33.49 -6.68 29.73
N SER A 108 33.42 -7.75 28.94
CA SER A 108 34.41 -8.83 28.85
C SER A 108 35.60 -8.41 27.99
N THR A 109 36.81 -8.84 28.34
CA THR A 109 38.01 -8.73 27.48
C THR A 109 38.24 -10.00 26.64
N THR A 110 37.21 -10.81 26.45
CA THR A 110 37.27 -12.17 25.88
C THR A 110 36.28 -12.30 24.71
N LEU A 111 36.76 -12.77 23.55
CA LEU A 111 35.94 -13.08 22.37
C LEU A 111 34.74 -13.97 22.75
N ASN A 112 33.55 -13.63 22.26
CA ASN A 112 32.33 -14.43 22.45
C ASN A 112 32.51 -15.83 21.79
N PRO A 113 32.10 -16.95 22.44
CA PRO A 113 32.32 -18.30 21.92
C PRO A 113 31.78 -18.54 20.51
N GLN A 114 30.60 -18.00 20.18
CA GLN A 114 30.01 -18.10 18.85
C GLN A 114 30.87 -17.39 17.80
N TYR A 115 31.48 -16.25 18.16
CA TYR A 115 32.38 -15.55 17.25
C TYR A 115 33.73 -16.28 17.09
N ILE A 116 34.25 -16.93 18.14
CA ILE A 116 35.44 -17.78 18.04
C ILE A 116 35.18 -18.94 17.06
N ALA A 117 34.07 -19.67 17.25
CA ALA A 117 33.69 -20.78 16.39
C ALA A 117 33.54 -20.33 14.92
N LEU A 118 32.92 -19.18 14.68
CA LEU A 118 32.82 -18.58 13.35
C LEU A 118 34.19 -18.28 12.72
N ARG A 119 35.13 -17.71 13.47
CA ARG A 119 36.48 -17.41 12.94
C ARG A 119 37.24 -18.68 12.58
N ASP A 120 37.20 -19.68 13.45
CA ASP A 120 37.89 -20.95 13.23
C ASP A 120 37.30 -21.69 12.03
N TYR A 121 35.98 -21.66 11.88
CA TYR A 121 35.29 -22.17 10.69
C TYR A 121 35.74 -21.46 9.41
N ILE A 122 35.74 -20.12 9.38
CA ILE A 122 36.15 -19.36 8.17
C ILE A 122 37.61 -19.68 7.79
N ARG A 123 38.50 -19.84 8.76
CA ARG A 123 39.90 -20.24 8.50
C ARG A 123 39.97 -21.62 7.87
N GLU A 124 39.23 -22.59 8.40
CA GLU A 124 39.16 -23.96 7.86
C GLU A 124 38.76 -23.94 6.38
N ILE A 125 37.71 -23.21 6.03
CA ILE A 125 37.23 -23.16 4.66
C ILE A 125 38.02 -22.18 3.78
N SER A 126 39.05 -21.48 4.27
CA SER A 126 39.70 -20.41 3.50
C SER A 126 41.23 -20.37 3.47
N ASP A 127 41.93 -21.03 4.41
CA ASP A 127 43.39 -20.90 4.54
C ASP A 127 44.16 -21.93 3.71
N LEU A 128 43.56 -23.08 3.38
CA LEU A 128 44.24 -24.19 2.71
C LEU A 128 43.89 -24.28 1.21
N PRO A 129 44.87 -24.59 0.32
CA PRO A 129 44.59 -24.85 -1.09
C PRO A 129 43.54 -25.95 -1.28
N GLY A 130 42.50 -25.65 -2.05
CA GLY A 130 41.36 -26.55 -2.28
C GLY A 130 40.17 -26.30 -1.34
N ALA A 131 40.34 -25.47 -0.31
CA ALA A 131 39.23 -25.05 0.54
C ALA A 131 38.26 -24.13 -0.25
N PRO A 132 36.95 -24.16 0.07
CA PRO A 132 35.94 -23.42 -0.69
C PRO A 132 36.20 -21.92 -0.81
N LEU A 133 36.80 -21.25 0.18
CA LEU A 133 37.10 -19.82 0.16
C LEU A 133 38.57 -19.50 -0.12
N PHE A 134 39.42 -20.46 -0.50
CA PHE A 134 40.85 -20.20 -0.70
C PHE A 134 41.10 -19.08 -1.73
N GLU A 135 41.73 -17.98 -1.28
CA GLU A 135 41.98 -16.75 -2.06
C GLU A 135 40.75 -16.12 -2.73
N GLN A 136 39.54 -16.47 -2.27
CA GLN A 136 38.29 -15.90 -2.77
C GLN A 136 37.76 -14.84 -1.80
N ASN A 137 37.12 -13.82 -2.39
CA ASN A 137 36.24 -12.92 -1.67
C ASN A 137 34.85 -13.56 -1.50
N PHE A 138 34.08 -13.04 -0.55
CA PHE A 138 32.74 -13.51 -0.25
C PHE A 138 31.85 -12.41 0.31
N THR A 139 30.54 -12.62 0.19
CA THR A 139 29.52 -11.78 0.85
C THR A 139 29.06 -12.48 2.13
N VAL A 140 28.71 -11.70 3.16
CA VAL A 140 28.15 -12.25 4.41
C VAL A 140 26.71 -11.78 4.55
N THR A 141 25.83 -12.66 5.02
CA THR A 141 24.45 -12.30 5.38
C THR A 141 24.08 -12.92 6.71
N GLY A 142 23.25 -12.25 7.50
CA GLY A 142 22.80 -12.79 8.77
C GLY A 142 21.59 -12.07 9.34
N HIS A 143 20.76 -12.84 10.04
CA HIS A 143 19.62 -12.34 10.78
C HIS A 143 19.91 -12.33 12.29
N SER A 144 19.36 -11.37 13.04
CA SER A 144 19.45 -11.35 14.50
C SER A 144 20.92 -11.42 14.98
N LEU A 145 21.27 -12.33 15.91
CA LEU A 145 22.64 -12.60 16.34
C LEU A 145 23.58 -12.96 15.17
N GLY A 146 23.10 -13.64 14.13
CA GLY A 146 23.91 -13.95 12.95
C GLY A 146 24.31 -12.68 12.18
N GLY A 147 23.44 -11.69 12.13
CA GLY A 147 23.75 -10.37 11.56
C GLY A 147 24.70 -9.55 12.44
N PHE A 148 24.64 -9.71 13.76
CA PHE A 148 25.62 -9.13 14.68
C PHE A 148 27.02 -9.72 14.46
N LEU A 149 27.13 -11.05 14.35
CA LEU A 149 28.38 -11.73 14.03
C LEU A 149 28.91 -11.34 12.64
N ALA A 150 28.02 -11.20 11.65
CA ALA A 150 28.38 -10.75 10.30
C ALA A 150 28.98 -9.34 10.29
N GLN A 151 28.42 -8.40 11.05
CA GLN A 151 29.02 -7.08 11.22
C GLN A 151 30.38 -7.17 11.95
N GLY A 152 30.52 -8.09 12.91
CA GLY A 152 31.77 -8.33 13.63
C GLY A 152 32.93 -8.71 12.71
N LEU A 153 32.65 -9.55 11.70
CA LEU A 153 33.63 -9.91 10.66
C LEU A 153 34.09 -8.70 9.84
N MET A 154 33.23 -7.69 9.64
CA MET A 154 33.60 -6.46 8.92
C MET A 154 34.45 -5.50 9.77
N ALA A 155 34.38 -5.63 11.09
CA ALA A 155 35.28 -4.95 12.03
C ALA A 155 36.63 -5.67 12.19
N ASP A 156 36.69 -6.97 11.90
CA ASP A 156 37.88 -7.80 12.05
C ASP A 156 38.91 -7.55 10.93
N SER A 157 40.12 -7.16 11.31
CA SER A 157 41.22 -6.91 10.37
C SER A 157 41.64 -8.15 9.56
N GLU A 158 41.36 -9.35 10.08
CA GLU A 158 41.67 -10.60 9.39
C GLU A 158 40.77 -10.82 8.17
N PHE A 159 39.48 -10.49 8.29
CA PHE A 159 38.47 -10.86 7.27
C PHE A 159 37.98 -9.68 6.44
N LYS A 160 37.94 -8.45 6.97
CA LYS A 160 37.30 -7.29 6.32
C LYS A 160 37.77 -6.99 4.88
N ALA A 161 39.02 -7.32 4.56
CA ALA A 161 39.59 -7.12 3.23
C ALA A 161 39.03 -8.10 2.19
N ARG A 162 38.55 -9.28 2.64
CA ARG A 162 38.02 -10.37 1.81
C ARG A 162 36.50 -10.35 1.69
N ILE A 163 35.82 -9.49 2.46
CA ILE A 163 34.37 -9.37 2.43
C ILE A 163 33.98 -8.31 1.40
N ASP A 164 33.15 -8.70 0.43
CA ASP A 164 32.65 -7.80 -0.60
C ASP A 164 31.51 -6.93 -0.06
N GLN A 165 30.52 -7.55 0.59
CA GLN A 165 29.34 -6.90 1.18
C GLN A 165 28.87 -7.65 2.44
N VAL A 166 28.13 -6.95 3.30
CA VAL A 166 27.42 -7.51 4.45
C VAL A 166 25.98 -7.00 4.45
N TYR A 167 25.03 -7.93 4.46
CA TYR A 167 23.61 -7.62 4.58
C TYR A 167 23.08 -8.20 5.89
N THR A 168 22.47 -7.37 6.72
CA THR A 168 21.92 -7.83 8.00
C THR A 168 20.45 -7.55 8.13
N TYR A 169 19.73 -8.43 8.82
CA TYR A 169 18.28 -8.36 8.95
C TYR A 169 17.91 -8.43 10.42
N ASN A 170 17.27 -7.37 10.93
CA ASN A 170 16.97 -7.20 12.35
C ASN A 170 18.17 -7.52 13.26
N ALA A 171 19.38 -7.21 12.82
CA ALA A 171 20.53 -7.37 13.68
C ALA A 171 20.49 -6.31 14.80
N PRO A 172 21.01 -6.60 15.99
CA PRO A 172 21.44 -5.55 16.91
C PRO A 172 22.71 -4.88 16.37
N GLY A 173 22.90 -3.61 16.71
CA GLY A 173 24.14 -2.86 16.49
C GLY A 173 25.16 -3.06 17.63
N PHE A 174 26.22 -2.28 17.60
CA PHE A 174 27.33 -2.29 18.54
C PHE A 174 27.29 -1.12 19.53
N GLY A 175 27.52 -1.37 20.82
CA GLY A 175 27.73 -0.32 21.83
C GLY A 175 26.44 0.38 22.33
N GLY A 176 26.49 0.91 23.56
CA GLY A 176 25.39 1.53 24.31
C GLY A 176 25.91 2.13 25.63
N ALA A 177 25.08 2.29 26.68
CA ALA A 177 25.49 2.82 28.01
C ALA A 177 26.60 2.03 28.75
N VAL A 178 27.23 1.05 28.08
CA VAL A 178 28.01 -0.03 28.67
C VAL A 178 29.38 -0.26 27.98
N GLY A 179 29.80 0.60 27.05
CA GLY A 179 31.14 0.55 26.43
C GLY A 179 31.18 0.00 25.00
N SER A 180 32.39 -0.16 24.44
CA SER A 180 32.63 -0.64 23.07
C SER A 180 32.49 -2.16 23.02
N ILE A 181 31.41 -2.66 22.44
CA ILE A 181 31.17 -4.10 22.36
C ILE A 181 32.13 -4.80 21.37
N LEU A 182 32.85 -4.05 20.52
CA LEU A 182 33.99 -4.56 19.76
C LEU A 182 35.09 -5.03 20.71
N GLU A 183 35.32 -4.32 21.83
CA GLU A 183 36.19 -4.77 22.91
C GLU A 183 35.61 -6.02 23.60
N ALA A 184 34.28 -6.09 23.75
CA ALA A 184 33.59 -7.27 24.29
C ALA A 184 33.72 -8.51 23.40
N LEU A 185 33.83 -8.31 22.09
CA LEU A 185 34.19 -9.35 21.13
C LEU A 185 35.70 -9.55 21.01
N GLY A 186 36.55 -8.85 21.76
CA GLY A 186 38.01 -8.95 21.64
C GLY A 186 38.55 -8.54 20.26
N VAL A 187 37.75 -7.85 19.44
CA VAL A 187 38.20 -7.20 18.22
C VAL A 187 38.85 -5.89 18.68
N PRO A 188 40.12 -5.59 18.30
CA PRO A 188 40.70 -4.28 18.58
C PRO A 188 39.73 -3.18 18.15
N ASN A 189 39.70 -2.03 18.81
CA ASN A 189 38.81 -0.93 18.43
C ASN A 189 39.49 -0.05 17.36
N PRO A 190 39.44 -0.35 16.04
CA PRO A 190 39.68 0.69 15.07
C PRO A 190 38.44 1.59 15.09
N LEU A 191 38.65 2.90 15.02
CA LEU A 191 37.63 3.79 14.48
C LEU A 191 37.01 3.10 13.26
N ILE A 192 35.68 2.87 13.26
CA ILE A 192 35.00 2.18 12.16
C ILE A 192 35.44 2.86 10.86
N ASP A 193 36.16 2.11 10.03
CA ASP A 193 36.69 2.61 8.77
C ASP A 193 35.50 2.94 7.85
N PRO A 194 35.43 4.14 7.27
CA PRO A 194 34.39 4.49 6.29
C PRO A 194 34.26 3.47 5.15
N VAL A 195 35.36 2.82 4.74
CA VAL A 195 35.33 1.77 3.70
C VAL A 195 34.58 0.53 4.18
N SER A 196 34.79 0.11 5.42
CA SER A 196 34.03 -0.98 6.05
C SER A 196 32.55 -0.60 6.16
N ALA A 197 32.24 0.63 6.59
CA ALA A 197 30.86 1.10 6.70
C ALA A 197 30.12 1.11 5.35
N ALA A 198 30.80 1.45 4.25
CA ALA A 198 30.22 1.45 2.91
C ALA A 198 29.88 0.05 2.37
N LYS A 199 30.37 -1.03 3.01
CA LYS A 199 30.09 -2.42 2.64
C LYS A 199 29.00 -3.07 3.49
N VAL A 200 28.40 -2.34 4.44
CA VAL A 200 27.39 -2.92 5.35
C VAL A 200 26.07 -2.21 5.17
N THR A 201 25.03 -3.00 4.91
CA THR A 201 23.64 -2.55 4.86
C THR A 201 22.82 -3.31 5.90
N ASN A 202 22.17 -2.58 6.79
CA ASN A 202 21.38 -3.15 7.88
C ASN A 202 19.89 -2.86 7.65
N PHE A 203 19.08 -3.90 7.53
CA PHE A 203 17.63 -3.79 7.43
C PHE A 203 17.01 -3.97 8.81
N VAL A 204 16.22 -3.00 9.25
CA VAL A 204 15.55 -3.01 10.55
C VAL A 204 14.06 -2.85 10.32
N ALA A 205 13.26 -3.73 10.92
CA ALA A 205 11.81 -3.60 10.91
C ALA A 205 11.37 -2.24 11.47
N SER A 206 10.60 -1.46 10.71
CA SER A 206 10.14 -0.13 11.11
C SER A 206 8.88 -0.16 11.99
N ASN A 207 8.16 -1.28 12.00
CA ASN A 207 6.86 -1.43 12.66
C ASN A 207 6.90 -2.49 13.77
N GLY A 208 6.07 -2.31 14.80
CA GLY A 208 6.06 -3.13 16.02
C GLY A 208 7.17 -2.74 17.02
N LEU A 209 7.19 -3.40 18.19
CA LEU A 209 8.21 -3.19 19.22
C LEU A 209 9.31 -4.25 19.11
N SER A 210 10.48 -3.90 18.58
CA SER A 210 11.59 -4.86 18.59
C SER A 210 12.34 -4.67 19.88
N PRO A 211 12.49 -5.71 20.72
CA PRO A 211 13.29 -5.59 21.93
C PRO A 211 14.77 -5.37 21.62
N ILE A 212 15.22 -5.64 20.38
CA ILE A 212 16.65 -5.68 20.07
C ILE A 212 17.07 -5.10 18.71
N ALA A 213 16.19 -5.08 17.71
CA ALA A 213 16.54 -4.54 16.39
C ALA A 213 16.74 -3.03 16.50
N GLY A 214 17.87 -2.52 16.01
CA GLY A 214 18.23 -1.10 16.15
C GLY A 214 18.79 -0.70 17.52
N LEU A 215 19.02 -1.65 18.45
CA LEU A 215 19.78 -1.34 19.66
C LEU A 215 21.27 -1.16 19.32
N GLY A 216 21.85 -0.07 19.81
CA GLY A 216 23.27 0.24 19.62
C GLY A 216 23.59 0.83 18.24
N ALA A 217 24.87 1.11 18.02
CA ALA A 217 25.36 1.74 16.80
C ALA A 217 25.72 0.68 15.75
N HIS A 218 25.04 0.70 14.60
CA HIS A 218 25.35 -0.20 13.50
C HIS A 218 26.60 0.23 12.73
N ILE A 219 27.30 -0.73 12.14
CA ILE A 219 28.29 -0.43 11.08
C ILE A 219 27.53 -0.22 9.78
N GLY A 220 27.76 0.89 9.10
CA GLY A 220 27.18 1.18 7.78
C GLY A 220 25.75 1.72 7.82
N GLN A 221 25.06 1.61 6.69
CA GLN A 221 23.73 2.19 6.52
C GLN A 221 22.68 1.39 7.28
N VAL A 222 21.71 2.07 7.88
CA VAL A 222 20.51 1.47 8.46
C VAL A 222 19.31 1.86 7.61
N LEU A 223 18.60 0.87 7.11
CA LEU A 223 17.43 1.00 6.26
C LEU A 223 16.20 0.47 7.01
N PRO A 224 15.28 1.36 7.43
CA PRO A 224 14.03 0.93 8.03
C PRO A 224 13.14 0.29 6.95
N VAL A 225 12.58 -0.88 7.23
CA VAL A 225 11.73 -1.64 6.31
C VAL A 225 10.39 -1.88 6.98
N PHE A 226 9.31 -1.44 6.32
CA PHE A 226 7.94 -1.79 6.69
C PHE A 226 7.80 -3.31 6.83
N ILE A 227 7.09 -3.77 7.86
CA ILE A 227 6.66 -5.17 7.98
C ILE A 227 5.26 -5.29 8.56
N GLU A 228 4.62 -6.42 8.31
CA GLU A 228 3.33 -6.80 8.87
C GLU A 228 3.49 -7.46 10.23
N ALA A 229 3.71 -6.66 11.27
CA ALA A 229 3.84 -7.16 12.63
C ALA A 229 2.46 -7.28 13.30
N GLY A 230 1.81 -8.45 13.20
CA GLY A 230 0.51 -8.72 13.86
C GLY A 230 0.56 -8.82 15.40
N SER A 231 1.75 -8.78 16.01
CA SER A 231 1.96 -8.78 17.48
C SER A 231 3.30 -8.11 17.82
N PRO A 232 3.44 -7.47 19.00
CA PRO A 232 4.68 -6.84 19.44
C PRO A 232 5.92 -7.76 19.44
N ARG A 233 5.77 -9.09 19.33
CA ARG A 233 6.89 -10.05 19.30
C ARG A 233 7.27 -10.56 17.90
N ASN A 234 6.45 -10.31 16.88
CA ASN A 234 6.65 -10.89 15.54
C ASN A 234 7.53 -10.02 14.64
N ASN A 235 7.90 -8.82 15.08
CA ASN A 235 8.67 -7.89 14.26
C ASN A 235 10.15 -8.22 14.14
N HIS A 236 10.64 -9.17 14.96
CA HIS A 236 12.00 -9.69 14.90
C HIS A 236 12.13 -10.93 14.01
N GLN A 237 11.07 -11.36 13.33
CA GLN A 237 11.14 -12.57 12.49
C GLN A 237 11.76 -12.25 11.13
N ILE A 238 12.70 -13.09 10.68
CA ILE A 238 13.27 -12.96 9.33
C ILE A 238 12.21 -13.15 8.23
N MET A 239 11.18 -13.95 8.50
CA MET A 239 10.08 -14.23 7.57
C MET A 239 9.32 -12.96 7.19
N THR A 240 8.93 -12.16 8.17
CA THR A 240 8.13 -10.94 7.94
C THR A 240 8.94 -9.87 7.20
N LEU A 241 10.25 -9.76 7.48
CA LEU A 241 11.16 -8.92 6.69
C LEU A 241 11.31 -9.44 5.25
N THR A 242 11.43 -10.75 5.06
CA THR A 242 11.58 -11.34 3.73
C THR A 242 10.33 -11.14 2.88
N ASP A 243 9.15 -11.29 3.47
CA ASP A 243 7.87 -11.02 2.81
C ASP A 243 7.74 -9.55 2.40
N ALA A 244 8.13 -8.63 3.29
CA ALA A 244 8.17 -7.22 2.96
C ALA A 244 9.14 -6.97 1.79
N LEU A 245 10.38 -7.44 1.87
CA LEU A 245 11.39 -7.21 0.85
C LEU A 245 11.01 -7.82 -0.52
N ALA A 246 10.20 -8.87 -0.55
CA ALA A 246 9.62 -9.39 -1.79
C ALA A 246 8.72 -8.34 -2.48
N VAL A 247 7.92 -7.61 -1.70
CA VAL A 247 7.09 -6.50 -2.22
C VAL A 247 7.95 -5.30 -2.59
N TYR A 248 9.01 -4.99 -1.84
CA TYR A 248 9.97 -3.94 -2.24
C TYR A 248 10.61 -4.30 -3.59
N ASP A 249 11.03 -5.55 -3.81
CA ASP A 249 11.56 -5.98 -5.10
C ASP A 249 10.57 -5.72 -6.24
N LEU A 250 9.26 -5.91 -6.05
CA LEU A 250 8.27 -5.53 -7.07
C LEU A 250 8.30 -4.04 -7.41
N PHE A 251 8.35 -3.15 -6.40
CA PHE A 251 8.50 -1.71 -6.64
C PHE A 251 9.82 -1.40 -7.36
N GLY A 252 10.92 -2.06 -6.98
CA GLY A 252 12.22 -1.91 -7.65
C GLY A 252 12.24 -2.43 -9.09
N LYS A 253 11.42 -3.43 -9.40
CA LYS A 253 11.21 -3.92 -10.78
C LYS A 253 10.33 -2.99 -11.60
N LEU A 254 9.50 -2.14 -10.98
CA LEU A 254 8.80 -1.07 -11.68
C LEU A 254 9.72 0.11 -11.94
N ASP A 255 10.39 0.56 -10.88
CA ASP A 255 11.21 1.77 -10.84
C ASP A 255 12.59 1.42 -10.25
N ALA A 256 13.61 1.42 -11.10
CA ALA A 256 14.97 1.10 -10.67
C ALA A 256 15.60 2.16 -9.72
N GLN A 257 14.93 3.29 -9.49
CA GLN A 257 15.38 4.40 -8.65
C GLN A 257 14.53 4.60 -7.38
N VAL A 258 13.48 3.80 -7.19
CA VAL A 258 12.62 3.91 -6.00
C VAL A 258 13.41 3.60 -4.72
N GLN A 259 13.23 4.43 -3.70
CA GLN A 259 14.00 4.35 -2.45
C GLN A 259 13.24 3.56 -1.39
N VAL A 260 13.98 2.95 -0.43
CA VAL A 260 13.39 2.18 0.68
C VAL A 260 12.33 3.00 1.41
N GLN A 261 12.67 4.23 1.81
CA GLN A 261 11.75 5.09 2.57
C GLN A 261 10.47 5.37 1.80
N GLN A 262 10.55 5.54 0.48
CA GLN A 262 9.38 5.79 -0.36
C GLN A 262 8.44 4.58 -0.36
N VAL A 263 8.97 3.36 -0.51
CA VAL A 263 8.15 2.14 -0.43
C VAL A 263 7.62 1.93 1.00
N THR A 264 8.44 2.21 2.02
CA THR A 264 8.02 2.17 3.43
C THR A 264 6.83 3.08 3.70
N ASP A 265 6.86 4.31 3.20
CA ASP A 265 5.76 5.26 3.36
C ASP A 265 4.50 4.78 2.66
N ILE A 266 4.63 4.28 1.42
CA ILE A 266 3.52 3.71 0.64
C ILE A 266 2.85 2.59 1.42
N LEU A 267 3.64 1.61 1.91
CA LEU A 267 3.13 0.45 2.64
C LEU A 267 2.47 0.84 3.96
N ASN A 268 3.04 1.77 4.72
CA ASN A 268 2.41 2.31 5.95
C ASN A 268 1.06 2.99 5.67
N ALA A 269 0.83 3.50 4.46
CA ALA A 269 -0.40 4.16 4.07
C ALA A 269 -1.40 3.25 3.35
N MET A 270 -1.05 1.99 3.06
CA MET A 270 -1.90 1.08 2.27
C MET A 270 -3.17 0.69 3.02
N SER A 271 -3.04 0.27 4.28
CA SER A 271 -4.12 -0.33 5.06
C SER A 271 -4.21 0.25 6.47
N LYS A 272 -5.43 0.33 7.01
CA LYS A 272 -5.68 0.66 8.42
C LYS A 272 -5.36 -0.50 9.36
N GLU A 273 -5.32 -1.71 8.82
CA GLU A 273 -4.84 -2.92 9.50
C GLU A 273 -3.43 -3.20 8.96
N PRO A 274 -2.35 -2.81 9.66
CA PRO A 274 -0.99 -2.93 9.15
C PRO A 274 -0.62 -4.35 8.73
N ALA A 275 -1.28 -5.36 9.30
CA ALA A 275 -1.10 -6.77 8.98
C ALA A 275 -1.60 -7.19 7.58
N THR A 276 -2.17 -6.27 6.78
CA THR A 276 -2.66 -6.56 5.42
C THR A 276 -2.05 -5.68 4.33
N SER A 277 -1.09 -4.83 4.70
CA SER A 277 -0.55 -3.79 3.80
C SER A 277 0.24 -4.36 2.62
N LEU A 278 0.95 -5.48 2.78
CA LEU A 278 1.67 -6.16 1.72
C LEU A 278 0.68 -6.78 0.74
N GLU A 279 -0.36 -7.46 1.24
CA GLU A 279 -1.43 -7.99 0.39
C GLU A 279 -2.12 -6.86 -0.39
N GLN A 280 -2.49 -5.76 0.27
CA GLN A 280 -3.13 -4.62 -0.40
C GLN A 280 -2.21 -4.00 -1.45
N ALA A 281 -0.90 -3.91 -1.21
CA ALA A 281 0.05 -3.39 -2.20
C ALA A 281 0.14 -4.31 -3.44
N VAL A 282 0.19 -5.63 -3.22
CA VAL A 282 0.21 -6.61 -4.31
C VAL A 282 -1.10 -6.57 -5.10
N VAL A 283 -2.26 -6.47 -4.43
CA VAL A 283 -3.56 -6.34 -5.09
C VAL A 283 -3.64 -5.04 -5.89
N ALA A 284 -3.17 -3.91 -5.35
CA ALA A 284 -3.14 -2.63 -6.06
C ALA A 284 -2.28 -2.70 -7.33
N LEU A 285 -1.10 -3.32 -7.25
CA LEU A 285 -0.23 -3.55 -8.42
C LEU A 285 -0.87 -4.50 -9.44
N GLN A 286 -1.52 -5.57 -9.00
CA GLN A 286 -2.24 -6.48 -9.90
C GLN A 286 -3.38 -5.77 -10.62
N LYS A 287 -4.20 -5.02 -9.89
CA LYS A 287 -5.31 -4.26 -10.48
C LYS A 287 -4.80 -3.28 -11.53
N LEU A 288 -3.73 -2.54 -11.22
CA LEU A 288 -3.14 -1.56 -12.12
C LEU A 288 -2.52 -2.20 -13.37
N LEU A 289 -1.73 -3.27 -13.21
CA LEU A 289 -0.94 -3.87 -14.29
C LEU A 289 -1.68 -4.96 -15.09
N ALA A 290 -2.83 -5.44 -14.61
CA ALA A 290 -3.62 -6.43 -15.32
C ALA A 290 -4.41 -5.79 -16.47
N PRO A 291 -4.45 -6.41 -17.65
CA PRO A 291 -5.30 -5.95 -18.76
C PRO A 291 -6.79 -6.14 -18.48
N THR A 292 -7.14 -6.95 -17.48
CA THR A 292 -8.50 -7.14 -16.97
C THR A 292 -8.40 -7.33 -15.46
N PRO A 293 -9.06 -6.50 -14.63
CA PRO A 293 -9.04 -6.66 -13.18
C PRO A 293 -9.45 -8.08 -12.79
N GLN A 294 -8.56 -8.84 -12.15
CA GLN A 294 -8.92 -10.12 -11.56
C GLN A 294 -9.34 -9.86 -10.11
N PRO A 295 -10.45 -10.44 -9.62
CA PRO A 295 -10.79 -10.37 -8.21
C PRO A 295 -9.77 -11.22 -7.45
N LEU A 296 -8.73 -10.58 -6.93
CA LEU A 296 -7.83 -11.22 -5.98
C LEU A 296 -8.07 -10.61 -4.60
N THR A 297 -8.68 -11.39 -3.72
CA THR A 297 -8.64 -11.14 -2.28
C THR A 297 -7.53 -12.00 -1.72
N LEU A 298 -6.39 -11.40 -1.44
CA LEU A 298 -5.34 -12.07 -0.67
C LEU A 298 -5.78 -12.11 0.80
N GLN A 299 -5.80 -13.31 1.37
CA GLN A 299 -6.10 -13.49 2.79
C GLN A 299 -4.84 -13.24 3.61
N THR A 300 -4.97 -12.47 4.68
CA THR A 300 -3.88 -12.18 5.61
C THR A 300 -3.20 -13.45 6.10
N GLY A 301 -1.88 -13.52 5.93
CA GLY A 301 -1.06 -14.63 6.41
C GLY A 301 -1.05 -15.86 5.50
N ASP A 302 -1.77 -15.86 4.37
CA ASP A 302 -1.62 -16.88 3.32
C ASP A 302 -0.41 -16.54 2.42
N ARG A 303 0.77 -16.92 2.91
CA ARG A 303 2.04 -16.59 2.25
C ARG A 303 2.22 -17.30 0.91
N ASP A 304 1.69 -18.51 0.72
CA ASP A 304 1.81 -19.19 -0.57
C ASP A 304 1.01 -18.47 -1.66
N THR A 305 -0.21 -18.04 -1.35
CA THR A 305 -1.02 -17.24 -2.28
C THR A 305 -0.36 -15.88 -2.57
N LEU A 306 0.19 -15.20 -1.54
CA LEU A 306 0.95 -13.96 -1.73
C LEU A 306 2.12 -14.14 -2.68
N TYR A 307 2.95 -15.18 -2.50
CA TYR A 307 4.14 -15.39 -3.34
C TYR A 307 3.81 -15.83 -4.76
N ASN A 308 2.70 -16.55 -4.97
CA ASN A 308 2.19 -16.84 -6.31
C ASN A 308 1.77 -15.55 -7.05
N ALA A 309 1.13 -14.62 -6.33
CA ALA A 309 0.76 -13.31 -6.86
C ALA A 309 2.01 -12.46 -7.20
N ILE A 310 3.00 -12.43 -6.30
CA ILE A 310 4.30 -11.76 -6.52
C ILE A 310 5.02 -12.33 -7.74
N GLN A 311 5.09 -13.66 -7.88
CA GLN A 311 5.75 -14.29 -9.02
C GLN A 311 5.05 -13.93 -10.34
N THR A 312 3.72 -13.94 -10.35
CA THR A 312 2.94 -13.54 -11.53
C THR A 312 3.24 -12.10 -11.92
N LEU A 313 3.21 -11.17 -10.95
CA LEU A 313 3.54 -9.78 -11.15
C LEU A 313 4.96 -9.59 -11.69
N ALA A 314 5.94 -10.26 -11.10
CA ALA A 314 7.36 -10.13 -11.46
C ALA A 314 7.65 -10.52 -12.92
N THR A 315 6.77 -11.28 -13.57
CA THR A 315 6.89 -11.65 -14.99
C THR A 315 6.11 -10.73 -15.95
N ASN A 316 5.36 -9.75 -15.44
CA ASN A 316 4.64 -8.79 -16.25
C ASN A 316 5.61 -7.90 -17.04
N SER A 317 5.32 -7.63 -18.32
CA SER A 317 6.20 -6.85 -19.19
C SER A 317 6.38 -5.39 -18.74
N ASN A 318 5.51 -4.86 -17.88
CA ASN A 318 5.65 -3.53 -17.30
C ASN A 318 6.65 -3.48 -16.13
N MET A 319 7.10 -4.63 -15.60
CA MET A 319 8.13 -4.76 -14.56
C MET A 319 9.54 -4.67 -15.17
N ASP A 320 9.81 -3.57 -15.88
CA ASP A 320 11.02 -3.37 -16.69
C ASP A 320 12.03 -2.37 -16.09
N GLY A 321 11.73 -1.81 -14.92
CA GLY A 321 12.55 -0.84 -14.20
C GLY A 321 12.56 0.57 -14.82
N THR A 322 11.73 0.82 -15.84
CA THR A 322 11.68 2.11 -16.56
C THR A 322 10.57 3.04 -16.09
N LYS A 323 9.70 2.58 -15.20
CA LYS A 323 8.61 3.37 -14.66
C LYS A 323 9.10 4.23 -13.50
N VAL A 324 8.27 5.20 -13.11
CA VAL A 324 8.55 6.04 -11.94
C VAL A 324 7.44 5.84 -10.92
N VAL A 325 7.77 5.29 -9.76
CA VAL A 325 6.85 5.19 -8.65
C VAL A 325 6.81 6.55 -7.98
N VAL A 326 5.61 7.13 -7.85
CA VAL A 326 5.39 8.41 -7.15
C VAL A 326 4.54 8.10 -5.92
N SER A 327 5.09 8.39 -4.74
CA SER A 327 4.35 8.26 -3.49
C SER A 327 3.44 9.48 -3.33
N LEU A 328 2.17 9.23 -2.98
CA LEU A 328 1.19 10.28 -2.68
C LEU A 328 1.04 10.54 -1.18
N VAL A 329 1.76 9.79 -0.35
CA VAL A 329 1.53 9.65 1.10
C VAL A 329 1.62 10.95 1.88
N HIS A 330 2.41 11.90 1.41
CA HIS A 330 2.63 13.19 2.07
C HIS A 330 1.97 14.36 1.34
N GLU A 331 1.20 14.08 0.29
CA GLU A 331 0.45 15.11 -0.43
C GLU A 331 -0.80 15.50 0.35
N SER A 332 -1.10 16.80 0.41
CA SER A 332 -2.34 17.28 1.00
C SER A 332 -3.53 16.98 0.07
N ALA A 333 -4.76 17.04 0.59
CA ALA A 333 -5.96 16.95 -0.24
C ALA A 333 -5.95 17.96 -1.40
N GLY A 334 -5.48 19.20 -1.15
CA GLY A 334 -5.37 20.23 -2.17
C GLY A 334 -4.29 19.92 -3.22
N ASP A 335 -3.17 19.32 -2.81
CA ASP A 335 -2.11 18.93 -3.75
C ASP A 335 -2.58 17.76 -4.62
N LEU A 336 -3.25 16.76 -4.04
CA LEU A 336 -3.85 15.64 -4.78
C LEU A 336 -4.90 16.12 -5.80
N GLN A 337 -5.77 17.05 -5.38
CA GLN A 337 -6.74 17.67 -6.27
C GLN A 337 -6.03 18.41 -7.42
N ALA A 338 -5.02 19.24 -7.12
CA ALA A 338 -4.27 19.97 -8.14
C ALA A 338 -3.55 19.03 -9.12
N MET A 339 -2.94 17.96 -8.62
CA MET A 339 -2.30 16.92 -9.43
C MET A 339 -3.32 16.25 -10.36
N ALA A 340 -4.50 15.90 -9.85
CA ALA A 340 -5.58 15.29 -10.62
C ALA A 340 -6.13 16.21 -11.72
N GLN A 341 -5.94 17.52 -11.63
CA GLN A 341 -6.37 18.49 -12.65
C GLN A 341 -5.38 18.64 -13.82
N PHE A 342 -4.18 18.06 -13.75
CA PHE A 342 -3.22 18.16 -14.84
C PHE A 342 -3.66 17.36 -16.08
N ASP A 343 -3.57 18.00 -17.25
CA ASP A 343 -3.64 17.32 -18.56
C ASP A 343 -2.29 16.66 -18.88
N SER A 344 -1.99 15.59 -18.14
CA SER A 344 -0.74 14.84 -18.25
C SER A 344 -0.93 13.39 -17.81
N THR A 345 0.06 12.54 -18.08
CA THR A 345 0.07 11.17 -17.55
C THR A 345 0.04 11.13 -16.03
N LEU A 346 0.61 12.13 -15.35
CA LEU A 346 0.57 12.21 -13.89
C LEU A 346 -0.85 12.55 -13.41
N GLY A 347 -1.56 13.44 -14.10
CA GLY A 347 -2.95 13.76 -13.76
C GLY A 347 -3.88 12.57 -13.96
N LEU A 348 -3.76 11.86 -15.09
CA LEU A 348 -4.49 10.63 -15.35
C LEU A 348 -4.21 9.56 -14.28
N ALA A 349 -2.93 9.39 -13.92
CA ALA A 349 -2.51 8.46 -12.89
C ALA A 349 -3.06 8.83 -11.51
N THR A 350 -3.09 10.14 -11.19
CA THR A 350 -3.63 10.64 -9.92
C THR A 350 -5.14 10.42 -9.85
N ARG A 351 -5.88 10.69 -10.93
CA ARG A 351 -7.32 10.39 -11.02
C ARG A 351 -7.61 8.91 -10.79
N TYR A 352 -6.78 8.01 -11.32
CA TYR A 352 -6.86 6.59 -10.99
C TYR A 352 -6.62 6.32 -9.50
N ALA A 353 -5.58 6.90 -8.90
CA ALA A 353 -5.31 6.72 -7.48
C ALA A 353 -6.43 7.25 -6.58
N LEU A 354 -7.08 8.36 -6.95
CA LEU A 354 -8.24 8.90 -6.25
C LEU A 354 -9.43 7.92 -6.28
N ARG A 355 -9.77 7.41 -7.46
CA ARG A 355 -10.86 6.43 -7.64
C ARG A 355 -10.59 5.14 -6.86
N GLU A 356 -9.35 4.67 -6.88
CA GLU A 356 -8.94 3.39 -6.29
C GLU A 356 -8.43 3.49 -4.85
N LEU A 357 -8.40 4.70 -4.29
CA LEU A 357 -7.83 5.01 -2.98
C LEU A 357 -6.39 4.49 -2.77
N ASN A 358 -5.56 4.57 -3.82
CA ASN A 358 -4.16 4.12 -3.80
C ASN A 358 -3.21 5.19 -3.26
N SER A 359 -2.27 4.82 -2.38
CA SER A 359 -1.28 5.74 -1.80
C SER A 359 -0.10 6.07 -2.72
N PHE A 360 -0.13 5.58 -3.96
CA PHE A 360 0.92 5.78 -4.95
C PHE A 360 0.37 5.77 -6.37
N VAL A 361 1.16 6.30 -7.31
CA VAL A 361 0.92 6.20 -8.74
C VAL A 361 2.19 5.75 -9.47
N ILE A 362 2.03 5.29 -10.71
CA ILE A 362 3.13 4.93 -11.59
C ILE A 362 3.13 5.93 -12.75
N ALA A 363 4.05 6.90 -12.70
CA ALA A 363 4.21 7.88 -13.75
C ALA A 363 4.98 7.31 -14.97
N GLY A 364 4.83 7.98 -16.12
CA GLY A 364 5.62 7.71 -17.32
C GLY A 364 4.98 6.80 -18.37
N SER A 365 3.73 6.36 -18.19
CA SER A 365 3.01 5.58 -19.22
C SER A 365 1.49 5.74 -19.18
N ALA A 366 0.92 6.47 -20.14
CA ALA A 366 -0.55 6.51 -20.33
C ALA A 366 -1.15 5.13 -20.65
N ALA A 367 -0.37 4.26 -21.30
CA ALA A 367 -0.81 2.92 -21.69
C ALA A 367 -1.14 2.04 -20.47
N LEU A 368 -0.55 2.33 -19.30
CA LEU A 368 -0.87 1.63 -18.08
C LEU A 368 -2.30 1.94 -17.58
N TYR A 369 -2.77 3.16 -17.81
CA TYR A 369 -4.07 3.64 -17.34
C TYR A 369 -5.17 3.53 -18.39
N SER A 370 -4.81 3.33 -19.67
CA SER A 370 -5.78 3.21 -20.77
C SER A 370 -6.82 2.10 -20.55
N PRO A 371 -6.48 0.89 -20.02
CA PRO A 371 -7.48 -0.12 -19.68
C PRO A 371 -8.48 0.31 -18.60
N HIS A 372 -8.09 1.26 -17.75
CA HIS A 372 -8.87 1.76 -16.62
C HIS A 372 -9.69 3.02 -16.93
N ASN A 373 -9.55 3.54 -18.15
CA ASN A 373 -10.18 4.77 -18.65
C ASN A 373 -11.19 4.49 -19.79
N GLN A 374 -11.82 3.32 -19.79
CA GLN A 374 -12.89 3.03 -20.75
C GLN A 374 -14.05 3.99 -20.51
N GLY A 375 -14.68 4.49 -21.57
CA GLY A 375 -15.79 5.45 -21.46
C GLY A 375 -15.40 6.87 -21.01
N GLY A 376 -14.13 7.11 -20.66
CA GLY A 376 -13.72 8.35 -20.01
C GLY A 376 -13.80 8.31 -18.49
N ALA A 377 -13.78 7.11 -17.89
CA ALA A 377 -13.88 6.89 -16.44
C ALA A 377 -12.75 7.49 -15.58
N LEU A 378 -11.70 8.03 -16.20
CA LEU A 378 -10.66 8.81 -15.53
C LEU A 378 -10.54 10.22 -16.13
N GLU A 379 -11.42 10.61 -17.05
CA GLU A 379 -11.41 11.95 -17.64
C GLU A 379 -12.28 12.89 -16.82
N LEU A 380 -11.81 14.14 -16.72
CA LEU A 380 -12.56 15.19 -16.06
C LEU A 380 -13.81 15.53 -16.88
N PHE A 381 -14.95 15.69 -16.19
CA PHE A 381 -16.21 16.02 -16.83
C PHE A 381 -16.11 17.39 -17.52
N ASN A 382 -16.53 17.45 -18.78
CA ASN A 382 -16.60 18.67 -19.57
C ASN A 382 -18.06 18.98 -19.93
N ALA A 383 -18.64 19.95 -19.23
CA ALA A 383 -20.03 20.38 -19.44
C ALA A 383 -20.33 20.90 -20.86
N SER A 384 -19.33 21.35 -21.63
CA SER A 384 -19.54 21.82 -23.01
C SER A 384 -19.67 20.69 -24.02
N THR A 385 -19.05 19.54 -23.74
CA THR A 385 -19.04 18.38 -24.64
C THR A 385 -19.85 17.20 -24.10
N GLY A 386 -20.20 17.19 -22.81
CA GLY A 386 -20.86 16.07 -22.15
C GLY A 386 -19.97 14.82 -22.06
N THR A 387 -18.65 15.00 -21.97
CA THR A 387 -17.68 13.89 -21.96
C THR A 387 -16.83 13.90 -20.70
N GLY A 388 -16.34 12.73 -20.29
CA GLY A 388 -15.62 12.53 -19.03
C GLY A 388 -16.59 12.23 -17.90
N GLU A 389 -16.11 11.57 -16.85
CA GLU A 389 -16.97 11.10 -15.75
C GLU A 389 -16.64 11.80 -14.42
N LEU A 390 -15.45 12.38 -14.27
CA LEU A 390 -15.01 12.89 -12.97
C LEU A 390 -15.32 14.39 -12.83
N THR A 391 -16.34 14.73 -12.05
CA THR A 391 -16.68 16.12 -11.70
C THR A 391 -15.60 16.76 -10.81
N THR A 392 -15.60 18.09 -10.71
CA THR A 392 -14.61 18.79 -9.87
C THR A 392 -14.84 18.48 -8.40
N GLU A 393 -16.10 18.40 -8.01
CA GLU A 393 -16.62 18.03 -6.70
C GLU A 393 -16.16 16.60 -6.34
N TYR A 394 -16.42 15.62 -7.21
CA TYR A 394 -15.95 14.24 -7.03
C TYR A 394 -14.44 14.16 -6.80
N VAL A 395 -13.65 14.85 -7.63
CA VAL A 395 -12.18 14.86 -7.51
C VAL A 395 -11.74 15.49 -6.19
N THR A 396 -12.41 16.56 -5.75
CA THR A 396 -12.13 17.25 -4.48
C THR A 396 -12.38 16.32 -3.31
N ASP A 397 -13.53 15.65 -3.28
CA ASP A 397 -13.93 14.80 -2.16
C ASP A 397 -13.13 13.50 -2.12
N ARG A 398 -12.83 12.91 -3.28
CA ARG A 398 -11.92 11.75 -3.35
C ARG A 398 -10.49 12.10 -2.92
N ALA A 399 -10.00 13.29 -3.23
CA ALA A 399 -8.69 13.75 -2.77
C ALA A 399 -8.67 13.93 -1.25
N ALA A 400 -9.72 14.50 -0.66
CA ALA A 400 -9.89 14.58 0.78
C ALA A 400 -9.93 13.19 1.43
N PHE A 401 -10.68 12.25 0.84
CA PHE A 401 -10.79 10.88 1.33
C PHE A 401 -9.44 10.16 1.30
N LEU A 402 -8.74 10.19 0.16
CA LEU A 402 -7.43 9.54 0.05
C LEU A 402 -6.41 10.13 1.03
N ALA A 403 -6.31 11.45 1.13
CA ALA A 403 -5.42 12.11 2.10
C ALA A 403 -5.72 11.64 3.54
N LYS A 404 -7.01 11.58 3.90
CA LYS A 404 -7.44 11.15 5.23
C LYS A 404 -7.14 9.68 5.50
N LYS A 405 -7.37 8.80 4.52
CA LYS A 405 -7.01 7.38 4.57
C LYS A 405 -5.52 7.21 4.85
N MET A 406 -4.66 7.91 4.11
CA MET A 406 -3.20 7.81 4.27
C MET A 406 -2.73 8.34 5.63
N GLU A 407 -3.33 9.42 6.13
CA GLU A 407 -3.06 9.97 7.47
C GLU A 407 -3.41 8.96 8.57
N ILE A 408 -4.62 8.38 8.52
CA ILE A 408 -5.11 7.42 9.52
C ILE A 408 -4.22 6.17 9.53
N ASN A 409 -4.01 5.56 8.37
CA ASN A 409 -3.24 4.33 8.25
C ASN A 409 -1.82 4.46 8.83
N ARG A 410 -1.22 5.65 8.73
CA ARG A 410 0.12 5.94 9.28
C ARG A 410 0.17 6.25 10.77
N THR A 411 -0.92 6.75 11.36
CA THR A 411 -0.89 7.37 12.69
C THR A 411 -1.63 6.59 13.78
N ASP A 412 -2.18 5.41 13.44
CA ASP A 412 -3.07 4.64 14.32
C ASP A 412 -2.36 3.84 15.43
N GLY A 413 -1.55 4.55 16.22
CA GLY A 413 -1.05 4.12 17.52
C GLY A 413 -1.42 5.07 18.67
N GLY A 414 -2.23 6.11 18.42
CA GLY A 414 -2.56 7.15 19.40
C GLY A 414 -4.06 7.33 19.64
N LEU A 415 -4.47 7.25 20.91
CA LEU A 415 -5.81 7.64 21.37
C LEU A 415 -6.17 9.09 20.96
N LEU A 416 -5.17 9.95 20.72
CA LEU A 416 -5.32 11.36 20.38
C LEU A 416 -5.61 11.62 18.89
N THR A 417 -5.05 10.85 17.96
CA THR A 417 -5.36 10.95 16.52
C THR A 417 -6.77 10.41 16.21
N SER A 418 -7.19 9.38 16.95
CA SER A 418 -8.58 8.93 16.98
C SER A 418 -9.52 10.04 17.47
N LEU A 419 -9.14 10.80 18.51
CA LEU A 419 -9.95 11.92 19.02
C LEU A 419 -10.02 13.13 18.07
N THR A 420 -8.97 13.47 17.33
CA THR A 420 -9.05 14.57 16.35
C THR A 420 -9.96 14.24 15.16
N ASN A 421 -10.02 12.98 14.74
CA ASN A 421 -10.93 12.53 13.69
C ASN A 421 -12.39 12.51 14.14
N VAL A 422 -12.62 12.19 15.42
CA VAL A 422 -13.93 12.29 16.07
C VAL A 422 -14.49 13.71 16.03
N PHE A 423 -13.66 14.75 16.09
CA PHE A 423 -14.14 16.14 16.12
C PHE A 423 -14.24 16.81 14.75
N ASN A 424 -13.84 16.14 13.66
CA ASN A 424 -13.94 16.69 12.30
C ASN A 424 -15.27 16.43 11.61
N GLY A 425 -16.20 15.68 12.22
CA GLY A 425 -17.61 15.65 11.78
C GLY A 425 -17.83 15.16 10.35
N VAL A 426 -16.98 14.29 9.81
CA VAL A 426 -17.13 13.70 8.47
C VAL A 426 -17.13 12.18 8.53
N HIS A 427 -17.89 11.54 7.65
CA HIS A 427 -17.89 10.11 7.40
C HIS A 427 -17.61 9.86 5.92
N PHE A 428 -16.57 9.09 5.62
CA PHE A 428 -16.26 8.67 4.26
C PHE A 428 -16.55 7.19 4.09
N LYS A 429 -17.23 6.82 3.00
CA LYS A 429 -17.47 5.43 2.66
C LYS A 429 -17.38 5.20 1.16
N ASP A 430 -16.53 4.25 0.78
CA ASP A 430 -16.40 3.78 -0.60
C ASP A 430 -16.99 2.37 -0.71
N TYR A 431 -18.08 2.22 -1.46
CA TYR A 431 -18.76 0.94 -1.64
C TYR A 431 -17.97 -0.01 -2.54
N GLN A 432 -17.12 0.52 -3.43
CA GLN A 432 -16.29 -0.30 -4.31
C GLN A 432 -15.19 -1.06 -3.57
N SER A 433 -14.43 -0.39 -2.70
CA SER A 433 -13.37 -1.01 -1.88
C SER A 433 -13.87 -1.51 -0.53
N GLY A 434 -15.03 -1.03 -0.06
CA GLY A 434 -15.52 -1.24 1.30
C GLY A 434 -14.75 -0.44 2.36
N TYR A 435 -13.87 0.48 1.96
CA TYR A 435 -13.11 1.31 2.89
C TYR A 435 -14.02 2.38 3.52
N GLU A 436 -13.95 2.50 4.85
CA GLU A 436 -14.79 3.41 5.63
C GLU A 436 -13.95 4.13 6.69
N ILE A 437 -14.14 5.44 6.79
CA ILE A 437 -13.65 6.31 7.86
C ILE A 437 -14.85 6.92 8.55
N SER A 438 -15.21 6.39 9.72
CA SER A 438 -16.29 6.90 10.56
C SER A 438 -15.76 7.45 11.89
N ALA A 439 -16.55 8.28 12.58
CA ALA A 439 -16.22 8.87 13.89
C ALA A 439 -16.06 7.83 15.03
N GLY A 440 -16.07 6.53 14.73
CA GLY A 440 -15.74 5.45 15.66
C GLY A 440 -16.63 5.42 16.90
N LEU A 441 -16.06 4.98 18.03
CA LEU A 441 -16.78 4.77 19.30
C LEU A 441 -17.36 6.07 19.90
N PHE A 442 -16.95 7.24 19.41
CA PHE A 442 -17.40 8.55 19.85
C PHE A 442 -18.36 9.22 18.84
N ALA A 443 -18.84 8.49 17.83
CA ALA A 443 -19.90 8.96 16.95
C ALA A 443 -21.13 9.47 17.74
N GLN A 444 -21.39 8.96 18.95
CA GLN A 444 -22.46 9.49 19.82
C GLN A 444 -22.24 10.91 20.36
N LEU A 445 -21.02 11.46 20.26
CA LEU A 445 -20.68 12.85 20.63
C LEU A 445 -20.77 13.81 19.44
N VAL A 446 -20.84 13.31 18.20
CA VAL A 446 -21.14 14.08 16.99
C VAL A 446 -22.54 13.70 16.54
N THR A 447 -23.51 14.59 16.71
CA THR A 447 -24.91 14.20 16.51
C THR A 447 -25.27 13.87 15.06
N THR A 448 -24.52 14.40 14.08
CA THR A 448 -24.78 14.30 12.63
C THR A 448 -23.49 14.61 11.82
N PRO A 449 -22.64 13.61 11.49
CA PRO A 449 -21.47 13.86 10.64
C PRO A 449 -21.91 14.15 9.19
N GLN A 450 -21.15 14.95 8.45
CA GLN A 450 -21.31 15.10 7.02
C GLN A 450 -20.90 13.79 6.31
N GLU A 451 -21.75 13.28 5.43
CA GLU A 451 -21.58 12.02 4.71
C GLU A 451 -20.92 12.27 3.35
N TYR A 452 -19.87 11.51 3.05
CA TYR A 452 -19.21 11.46 1.74
C TYR A 452 -19.27 10.01 1.25
N LEU A 453 -20.29 9.70 0.47
CA LEU A 453 -20.62 8.35 0.05
C LEU A 453 -20.31 8.16 -1.44
N PHE A 454 -19.49 7.16 -1.75
CA PHE A 454 -19.12 6.83 -3.12
C PHE A 454 -19.59 5.42 -3.45
N GLY A 455 -20.57 5.31 -4.35
CA GLY A 455 -21.06 4.07 -4.90
C GLY A 455 -20.09 3.43 -5.88
N SER A 456 -20.52 2.31 -6.46
CA SER A 456 -19.69 1.42 -7.25
C SER A 456 -20.27 1.22 -8.64
N ALA A 457 -19.96 0.10 -9.30
CA ALA A 457 -20.58 -0.28 -10.57
C ALA A 457 -21.84 -1.13 -10.40
N ASN A 458 -22.27 -1.42 -9.15
CA ASN A 458 -23.53 -2.11 -8.90
C ASN A 458 -24.59 -1.10 -8.44
N SER A 459 -25.84 -1.55 -8.38
CA SER A 459 -26.93 -0.75 -7.85
C SER A 459 -26.87 -0.68 -6.32
N GLU A 460 -26.67 0.52 -5.81
CA GLU A 460 -26.57 0.84 -4.39
C GLU A 460 -27.73 1.70 -3.88
N THR A 461 -27.91 1.71 -2.56
CA THR A 461 -28.69 2.73 -1.87
C THR A 461 -27.75 3.53 -0.97
N LEU A 462 -27.62 4.82 -1.29
CA LEU A 462 -26.79 5.80 -0.61
C LEU A 462 -27.73 6.72 0.16
N THR A 463 -27.49 6.88 1.47
CA THR A 463 -28.39 7.65 2.34
C THR A 463 -27.58 8.54 3.24
N GLY A 464 -27.78 9.85 3.09
CA GLY A 464 -27.26 10.88 3.97
C GLY A 464 -27.99 10.93 5.32
N ASN A 465 -27.81 12.03 6.03
CA ASN A 465 -28.48 12.35 7.27
C ASN A 465 -28.98 13.80 7.24
N SER A 466 -29.01 14.51 8.39
CA SER A 466 -29.50 15.88 8.43
C SER A 466 -28.39 16.94 8.30
N ALA A 467 -27.23 16.57 7.75
CA ALA A 467 -26.07 17.41 7.50
C ALA A 467 -25.93 17.66 5.98
N ASP A 468 -25.04 18.57 5.57
CA ASP A 468 -24.88 18.93 4.15
C ASP A 468 -24.07 17.87 3.38
N ASP A 469 -24.69 16.81 2.90
CA ASP A 469 -24.01 15.59 2.48
C ASP A 469 -23.60 15.56 0.98
N GLN A 470 -22.66 14.67 0.65
CA GLN A 470 -22.13 14.43 -0.71
C GLN A 470 -22.29 12.96 -1.09
N LEU A 471 -23.14 12.67 -2.07
CA LEU A 471 -23.49 11.32 -2.49
C LEU A 471 -23.19 11.13 -3.98
N TYR A 472 -22.37 10.14 -4.32
CA TYR A 472 -21.99 9.80 -5.69
C TYR A 472 -22.44 8.36 -6.01
N GLY A 473 -23.34 8.16 -6.97
CA GLY A 473 -23.96 6.87 -7.34
C GLY A 473 -23.01 5.88 -7.98
N GLY A 474 -22.29 6.31 -9.01
CA GLY A 474 -21.36 5.47 -9.76
C GLY A 474 -21.98 4.99 -11.07
N ASN A 475 -21.73 3.73 -11.46
CA ASN A 475 -22.22 3.22 -12.75
C ASN A 475 -23.48 2.36 -12.61
N GLY A 476 -24.11 2.38 -11.44
CA GLY A 476 -25.18 1.49 -11.03
C GLY A 476 -26.56 1.90 -11.53
N HIS A 477 -27.57 1.49 -10.77
CA HIS A 477 -28.93 2.04 -10.87
C HIS A 477 -29.29 2.39 -9.44
N ASP A 478 -28.86 3.57 -9.05
CA ASP A 478 -28.62 3.91 -7.67
C ASP A 478 -29.81 4.66 -7.09
N VAL A 479 -29.98 4.52 -5.77
CA VAL A 479 -30.95 5.29 -5.00
C VAL A 479 -30.18 6.19 -4.07
N LEU A 480 -30.20 7.50 -4.34
CA LEU A 480 -29.52 8.53 -3.56
C LEU A 480 -30.57 9.32 -2.78
N MET A 481 -30.43 9.35 -1.46
CA MET A 481 -31.33 10.05 -0.54
C MET A 481 -30.51 10.97 0.39
N GLY A 482 -30.58 12.28 0.19
CA GLY A 482 -29.86 13.27 1.01
C GLY A 482 -30.40 13.36 2.45
N GLN A 483 -31.73 13.30 2.58
CA GLN A 483 -32.53 13.46 3.81
C GLN A 483 -32.70 14.90 4.22
N GLY A 484 -31.71 15.57 4.79
CA GLY A 484 -31.82 17.01 4.97
C GLY A 484 -30.50 17.68 5.23
N GLY A 485 -30.48 19.01 5.12
CA GLY A 485 -29.22 19.72 4.89
C GLY A 485 -29.19 20.19 3.45
N THR A 486 -28.12 20.87 3.05
CA THR A 486 -27.88 21.28 1.66
C THR A 486 -27.04 20.20 1.00
N ASP A 487 -27.69 19.26 0.35
CA ASP A 487 -27.06 18.05 -0.15
C ASP A 487 -26.64 18.19 -1.62
N HIS A 488 -25.61 17.43 -2.00
CA HIS A 488 -25.20 17.23 -3.38
C HIS A 488 -25.26 15.75 -3.73
N LEU A 489 -26.10 15.41 -4.72
CA LEU A 489 -26.35 14.05 -5.17
C LEU A 489 -25.98 13.95 -6.65
N GLU A 490 -25.06 13.05 -6.99
CA GLU A 490 -24.57 12.80 -8.35
C GLU A 490 -24.79 11.33 -8.73
N GLY A 491 -25.81 11.03 -9.55
CA GLY A 491 -26.19 9.68 -10.00
C GLY A 491 -25.11 9.01 -10.84
N ASN A 492 -24.44 9.77 -11.71
CA ASN A 492 -23.44 9.32 -12.68
C ASN A 492 -24.04 8.51 -13.83
N GLN A 493 -23.65 7.24 -14.05
CA GLN A 493 -24.26 6.43 -15.12
C GLN A 493 -25.30 5.53 -14.49
N GLY A 494 -26.48 5.46 -15.08
CA GLY A 494 -27.52 4.61 -14.51
C GLY A 494 -28.90 5.03 -14.91
N ASN A 495 -29.91 4.39 -14.35
CA ASN A 495 -31.23 5.00 -14.26
C ASN A 495 -31.44 5.21 -12.77
N ASP A 496 -31.02 6.36 -12.29
CA ASP A 496 -30.87 6.60 -10.87
C ASP A 496 -32.15 7.22 -10.30
N THR A 497 -32.29 7.12 -8.99
CA THR A 497 -33.36 7.75 -8.23
C THR A 497 -32.75 8.71 -7.23
N LEU A 498 -32.99 10.00 -7.41
CA LEU A 498 -32.41 11.06 -6.59
C LEU A 498 -33.52 11.75 -5.79
N GLN A 499 -33.32 11.86 -4.48
CA GLN A 499 -34.18 12.61 -3.57
C GLN A 499 -33.30 13.41 -2.60
N GLY A 500 -33.29 14.74 -2.75
CA GLY A 500 -32.55 15.64 -1.85
C GLY A 500 -33.11 15.56 -0.43
N GLY A 501 -34.37 15.95 -0.26
CA GLY A 501 -35.04 15.94 1.05
C GLY A 501 -35.20 17.36 1.56
N THR A 502 -35.09 17.59 2.87
CA THR A 502 -35.28 18.94 3.41
C THR A 502 -34.00 19.79 3.36
N GLY A 503 -34.00 20.85 2.59
CA GLY A 503 -32.92 21.80 2.43
C GLY A 503 -32.90 22.34 1.02
N ASN A 504 -31.77 22.86 0.56
CA ASN A 504 -31.64 23.35 -0.81
C ASN A 504 -30.64 22.47 -1.53
N ASP A 505 -31.12 21.49 -2.29
CA ASP A 505 -30.27 20.41 -2.77
C ASP A 505 -29.86 20.58 -4.23
N ARG A 506 -28.71 20.03 -4.60
CA ARG A 506 -28.25 19.92 -5.99
C ARG A 506 -28.28 18.46 -6.42
N LEU A 507 -29.12 18.15 -7.38
CA LEU A 507 -29.36 16.80 -7.90
C LEU A 507 -28.87 16.69 -9.34
N GLU A 508 -27.87 15.85 -9.57
CA GLU A 508 -27.29 15.60 -10.89
C GLU A 508 -27.52 14.14 -11.28
N GLY A 509 -28.40 13.85 -12.24
CA GLY A 509 -28.66 12.45 -12.63
C GLY A 509 -27.50 11.85 -13.43
N GLY A 510 -26.91 12.64 -14.32
CA GLY A 510 -25.83 12.18 -15.19
C GLY A 510 -26.36 11.59 -16.50
N ALA A 511 -26.09 10.32 -16.75
CA ALA A 511 -26.45 9.63 -17.99
C ALA A 511 -27.43 8.49 -17.72
N GLY A 512 -28.54 8.51 -18.46
CA GLY A 512 -29.64 7.54 -18.43
C GLY A 512 -30.94 8.15 -17.92
N ASN A 513 -31.99 7.33 -17.76
CA ASN A 513 -33.33 7.83 -17.48
C ASN A 513 -33.56 7.96 -15.97
N ASP A 514 -33.08 9.06 -15.41
CA ASP A 514 -33.12 9.30 -13.98
C ASP A 514 -34.50 9.72 -13.47
N THR A 515 -34.76 9.49 -12.18
CA THR A 515 -36.01 9.87 -11.51
C THR A 515 -35.70 10.79 -10.33
N TYR A 516 -36.17 12.02 -10.40
CA TYR A 516 -35.99 13.02 -9.35
C TYR A 516 -37.26 13.16 -8.51
N TYR A 517 -37.14 13.08 -7.20
CA TYR A 517 -38.25 13.27 -6.27
C TYR A 517 -38.13 14.61 -5.56
N TYR A 518 -39.24 15.35 -5.56
CA TYR A 518 -39.42 16.57 -4.80
C TYR A 518 -40.77 16.54 -4.07
N ASN A 519 -40.80 16.94 -2.80
CA ASN A 519 -42.00 17.10 -2.00
C ASN A 519 -42.11 18.51 -1.41
N ASN A 520 -43.34 18.91 -1.10
CA ASN A 520 -43.59 20.19 -0.44
C ASN A 520 -42.90 20.23 0.93
N GLY A 521 -42.04 21.23 1.11
CA GLY A 521 -41.27 21.41 2.33
C GLY A 521 -39.84 20.91 2.22
N ASP A 522 -39.45 20.34 1.08
CA ASP A 522 -38.07 19.93 0.77
C ASP A 522 -37.20 21.20 0.75
N GLY A 523 -37.49 22.15 -0.14
CA GLY A 523 -36.89 23.49 -0.08
C GLY A 523 -36.72 24.06 -1.48
N ILE A 524 -35.58 24.68 -1.77
CA ILE A 524 -35.27 25.18 -3.13
C ILE A 524 -34.19 24.31 -3.76
N ASP A 525 -34.61 23.39 -4.61
CA ASP A 525 -33.72 22.41 -5.21
C ASP A 525 -33.36 22.75 -6.65
N GLN A 526 -32.20 22.26 -7.08
CA GLN A 526 -31.68 22.37 -8.43
C GLN A 526 -31.46 20.98 -9.03
N ILE A 527 -32.02 20.74 -10.20
CA ILE A 527 -31.76 19.55 -11.02
C ILE A 527 -30.89 19.94 -12.21
N GLU A 528 -29.76 19.24 -12.36
CA GLU A 528 -28.90 19.30 -13.54
C GLU A 528 -28.79 17.92 -14.17
N ASP A 529 -29.42 17.73 -15.32
CA ASP A 529 -29.41 16.48 -16.07
C ASP A 529 -28.84 16.74 -17.45
N SER A 530 -27.65 16.19 -17.71
CA SER A 530 -26.89 16.48 -18.92
C SER A 530 -27.54 15.91 -20.19
N ASP A 531 -28.28 14.80 -20.06
CA ASP A 531 -28.98 14.18 -21.19
C ASP A 531 -30.48 14.52 -21.21
N ALA A 532 -31.03 14.91 -20.06
CA ALA A 532 -32.41 15.36 -19.84
C ALA A 532 -33.48 14.33 -20.28
N THR A 533 -33.14 13.05 -20.23
CA THR A 533 -34.00 11.91 -20.61
C THR A 533 -34.83 11.37 -19.46
N GLY A 534 -34.56 11.81 -18.23
CA GLY A 534 -35.22 11.36 -17.00
C GLY A 534 -36.67 11.84 -16.81
N ARG A 535 -37.10 11.94 -15.55
CA ARG A 535 -38.45 12.35 -15.14
C ARG A 535 -38.49 12.92 -13.74
N ILE A 536 -39.46 13.79 -13.47
CA ILE A 536 -39.61 14.47 -12.17
C ILE A 536 -40.92 14.07 -11.50
N VAL A 537 -40.84 13.53 -10.30
CA VAL A 537 -41.97 13.22 -9.42
C VAL A 537 -42.09 14.34 -8.38
N PHE A 538 -43.11 15.17 -8.53
CA PHE A 538 -43.36 16.34 -7.69
C PHE A 538 -44.61 16.09 -6.83
N ASN A 539 -44.47 16.08 -5.51
CA ASN A 539 -45.53 15.77 -4.54
C ASN A 539 -46.23 14.43 -4.83
N GLY A 540 -45.46 13.41 -5.21
CA GLY A 540 -45.97 12.08 -5.57
C GLY A 540 -46.66 12.00 -6.93
N GLY A 541 -46.75 13.11 -7.68
CA GLY A 541 -47.27 13.15 -9.05
C GLY A 541 -46.16 13.33 -10.08
N LEU A 542 -46.20 12.56 -11.17
CA LEU A 542 -45.26 12.72 -12.28
C LEU A 542 -45.56 14.03 -13.04
N LEU A 543 -44.58 14.93 -13.14
CA LEU A 543 -44.70 16.14 -13.96
C LEU A 543 -44.81 15.76 -15.44
N GLN A 544 -45.87 16.22 -16.09
CA GLN A 544 -46.16 15.95 -17.50
C GLN A 544 -46.91 17.12 -18.12
N GLY A 545 -46.47 17.54 -19.31
CA GLY A 545 -47.15 18.54 -20.13
C GLY A 545 -47.33 19.91 -19.45
N GLY A 546 -47.71 20.92 -20.21
CA GLY A 546 -48.13 22.21 -19.66
C GLY A 546 -48.93 23.02 -20.66
N ILE A 547 -49.86 23.84 -20.17
CA ILE A 547 -50.67 24.74 -20.99
C ILE A 547 -50.33 26.16 -20.61
N SER A 548 -49.93 26.97 -21.60
CA SER A 548 -49.66 28.39 -21.36
C SER A 548 -50.94 29.14 -21.01
N THR A 549 -50.89 29.93 -19.94
CA THR A 549 -52.02 30.75 -19.47
C THR A 549 -51.88 32.23 -19.78
N ASP A 550 -50.65 32.74 -19.98
CA ASP A 550 -50.37 34.17 -20.18
C ASP A 550 -49.30 34.43 -21.27
N ASN A 551 -49.70 34.41 -22.55
CA ASN A 551 -48.85 34.76 -23.71
C ASN A 551 -47.44 34.10 -23.73
N GLY A 552 -47.28 32.91 -23.16
CA GLY A 552 -46.05 32.10 -23.23
C GLY A 552 -45.04 32.25 -22.08
N ALA A 553 -45.31 33.06 -21.04
CA ALA A 553 -44.35 33.24 -19.93
C ALA A 553 -44.56 32.29 -18.75
N THR A 554 -45.78 31.79 -18.57
CA THR A 554 -46.18 30.88 -17.50
C THR A 554 -47.06 29.78 -18.07
N TYR A 555 -46.84 28.56 -17.60
CA TYR A 555 -47.59 27.36 -17.97
C TYR A 555 -48.10 26.70 -16.69
N HIS A 556 -49.20 25.96 -16.80
CA HIS A 556 -49.67 25.09 -15.72
C HIS A 556 -49.67 23.65 -16.17
N SER A 557 -49.40 22.73 -15.24
CA SER A 557 -49.57 21.29 -15.47
C SER A 557 -50.97 20.98 -15.98
N LEU A 558 -51.14 19.85 -16.67
CA LEU A 558 -52.41 19.47 -17.30
C LEU A 558 -53.58 19.33 -16.30
N ASP A 559 -53.28 18.99 -15.05
CA ASP A 559 -54.24 18.94 -13.94
C ASP A 559 -54.41 20.30 -13.22
N GLY A 560 -53.65 21.32 -13.63
CA GLY A 560 -53.63 22.67 -13.05
C GLY A 560 -52.97 22.78 -11.68
N SER A 561 -52.36 21.70 -11.18
CA SER A 561 -51.83 21.65 -9.81
C SER A 561 -50.45 22.30 -9.64
N GLN A 562 -49.66 22.38 -10.72
CA GLN A 562 -48.31 22.93 -10.73
C GLN A 562 -48.20 24.10 -11.72
N THR A 563 -47.31 25.04 -11.41
CA THR A 563 -46.96 26.20 -12.25
C THR A 563 -45.54 26.03 -12.75
N TYR A 564 -45.33 26.30 -14.03
CA TYR A 564 -44.02 26.28 -14.69
C TYR A 564 -43.69 27.67 -15.24
N VAL A 565 -42.47 28.13 -15.01
CA VAL A 565 -41.94 29.37 -15.56
C VAL A 565 -40.62 29.06 -16.24
N ILE A 566 -40.47 29.47 -17.51
CA ILE A 566 -39.17 29.45 -18.17
C ILE A 566 -38.49 30.78 -17.95
N SER A 567 -37.36 30.78 -17.23
CA SER A 567 -36.60 31.99 -16.92
C SER A 567 -35.11 31.73 -17.10
N SER A 568 -34.46 32.59 -17.91
CA SER A 568 -33.03 32.47 -18.23
C SER A 568 -32.61 31.08 -18.71
N GLY A 569 -33.51 30.39 -19.43
CA GLY A 569 -33.29 29.04 -19.95
C GLY A 569 -33.59 27.91 -18.96
N HIS A 570 -33.83 28.21 -17.68
CA HIS A 570 -34.26 27.22 -16.69
C HIS A 570 -35.78 27.01 -16.69
N LEU A 571 -36.21 25.77 -16.46
CA LEU A 571 -37.57 25.47 -16.03
C LEU A 571 -37.66 25.62 -14.51
N ILE A 572 -38.55 26.49 -14.05
CA ILE A 572 -38.83 26.71 -12.63
C ILE A 572 -40.23 26.18 -12.33
N VAL A 573 -40.31 25.16 -11.47
CA VAL A 573 -41.57 24.55 -11.01
C VAL A 573 -41.95 25.16 -9.66
N ASN A 574 -43.13 25.79 -9.59
CA ASN A 574 -43.69 26.46 -8.41
C ASN A 574 -42.77 27.48 -7.70
N GLY A 575 -41.68 27.91 -8.33
CA GLY A 575 -40.68 28.77 -7.71
C GLY A 575 -39.74 28.07 -6.72
N VAL A 576 -39.81 26.73 -6.62
CA VAL A 576 -39.09 25.94 -5.61
C VAL A 576 -38.21 24.84 -6.19
N LEU A 577 -38.36 24.50 -7.48
CA LEU A 577 -37.49 23.55 -8.14
C LEU A 577 -37.01 24.17 -9.45
N THR A 578 -35.69 24.26 -9.62
CA THR A 578 -35.03 24.79 -10.82
C THR A 578 -34.41 23.64 -11.60
N VAL A 579 -34.71 23.54 -12.89
CA VAL A 579 -34.27 22.42 -13.74
C VAL A 579 -33.54 22.98 -14.95
N ASN A 580 -32.32 22.48 -15.20
CA ASN A 580 -31.48 22.66 -16.39
C ASN A 580 -31.41 24.08 -16.98
N ALA A 581 -30.20 24.66 -17.05
CA ALA A 581 -30.00 26.01 -17.59
C ALA A 581 -30.44 26.23 -19.06
N ASN A 582 -30.64 25.17 -19.84
CA ASN A 582 -31.06 25.24 -21.24
C ASN A 582 -32.29 24.36 -21.53
N PHE A 583 -33.25 24.31 -20.59
CA PHE A 583 -34.43 23.48 -20.69
C PHE A 583 -35.17 23.64 -22.03
N GLN A 584 -35.54 22.51 -22.65
CA GLN A 584 -36.34 22.44 -23.87
C GLN A 584 -37.63 21.64 -23.63
N SER A 585 -38.74 22.08 -24.23
CA SER A 585 -40.00 21.32 -24.23
C SER A 585 -39.75 19.89 -24.74
N GLY A 586 -40.24 18.91 -23.98
CA GLY A 586 -40.03 17.48 -24.21
C GLY A 586 -39.02 16.86 -23.24
N GLN A 587 -38.07 17.64 -22.68
CA GLN A 587 -37.16 17.16 -21.65
C GLN A 587 -37.93 16.76 -20.38
N PHE A 588 -37.44 15.72 -19.71
CA PHE A 588 -38.10 15.10 -18.55
C PHE A 588 -39.54 14.63 -18.80
N GLY A 589 -39.96 14.49 -20.06
CA GLY A 589 -41.35 14.21 -20.45
C GLY A 589 -42.31 15.41 -20.32
N ILE A 590 -41.80 16.63 -20.13
CA ILE A 590 -42.60 17.84 -19.92
C ILE A 590 -42.78 18.59 -21.25
N GLN A 591 -43.98 18.55 -21.80
CA GLN A 591 -44.32 19.18 -23.10
C GLN A 591 -45.12 20.49 -22.90
N LEU A 592 -44.49 21.64 -23.11
CA LEU A 592 -45.07 22.99 -22.88
C LEU A 592 -45.64 23.66 -24.13
#